data_AF-A0A0D2J529-F1
#
_entry.id   AF-A0A0D2J529-F1
#
_cell.length_a   1.000
_cell.length_b   1.000
_cell.length_c   1.000
_cell.angle_alpha   90.00
_cell.angle_beta   90.00
_cell.angle_gamma   90.00
#
_symmetry.space_group_name_H-M   'P 1'
#
loop_
_entity.id
_entity.type
_entity.pdbx_description
1 polymer ?
#
loop_
_entity_poly.entity_id
_entity_poly.type
_entity_poly.pdbx_seq_one_letter_code
_entity_poly.pdbx_strand_id
1 'polypeptide(L)'
;VLEGFISLVRPLGSVYMVHIAMAAVVLRVYPSLGAWGLAIALLLTLILQNSFNLYLRIRRAYAQTIKALAHAAEMDRPQDVGHAERVAELAIAVGRESGLSSTELEHVGYGALLHDVGRIGYDGEDADTTHPVRGAEIVEAVPFLEGVAPLIRHHRDTDDDVVPEGAVIVGVCCRYDRLRSHIGARAALERLEAEEEGRRLRAAKTLASVVSRRSGSLGLSEDPS
;
A
#
# COMPACT_ATOMS: atom_id res chain seq x y z
N VAL A 1 9.44 23.74 -0.37
CA VAL A 1 9.02 24.26 -1.70
C VAL A 1 9.53 23.38 -2.85
N LEU A 2 10.82 22.98 -2.86
CA LEU A 2 11.39 22.14 -3.93
C LEU A 2 10.77 20.72 -4.00
N GLU A 3 10.54 20.07 -2.85
CA GLU A 3 9.98 18.70 -2.81
C GLU A 3 8.51 18.64 -3.27
N GLY A 4 7.71 19.67 -2.97
CA GLY A 4 6.33 19.80 -3.42
C GLY A 4 6.20 20.11 -4.93
N PHE A 5 7.21 20.75 -5.52
CA PHE A 5 7.27 20.97 -6.97
C PHE A 5 7.63 19.68 -7.72
N ILE A 6 8.56 18.89 -7.16
CA ILE A 6 8.99 17.61 -7.75
C ILE A 6 7.86 16.55 -7.71
N SER A 7 7.02 16.55 -6.67
CA SER A 7 5.87 15.64 -6.58
C SER A 7 4.73 16.01 -7.54
N LEU A 8 4.54 17.30 -7.82
CA LEU A 8 3.55 17.78 -8.78
C LEU A 8 3.99 17.59 -10.24
N VAL A 9 5.28 17.76 -10.53
CA VAL A 9 5.84 17.66 -11.89
C VAL A 9 6.04 16.22 -12.36
N ARG A 10 6.19 15.24 -11.46
CA ARG A 10 6.41 13.83 -11.85
C ARG A 10 5.30 13.23 -12.76
N PRO A 11 4.00 13.34 -12.42
CA PRO A 11 2.94 12.84 -13.29
C PRO A 11 2.77 13.71 -14.54
N LEU A 12 2.85 15.04 -14.42
CA LEU A 12 2.73 15.96 -15.55
C LEU A 12 3.88 15.82 -16.56
N GLY A 13 5.10 15.52 -16.08
CA GLY A 13 6.29 15.39 -16.90
C GLY A 13 6.19 14.26 -17.92
N SER A 14 5.63 13.11 -17.52
CA SER A 14 5.41 11.99 -18.44
C SER A 14 4.42 12.35 -19.56
N VAL A 15 3.35 13.08 -19.22
CA VAL A 15 2.33 13.52 -20.19
C VAL A 15 2.94 14.52 -21.17
N TYR A 16 3.64 15.55 -20.69
CA TYR A 16 4.28 16.52 -21.57
C TYR A 16 5.39 15.90 -22.44
N MET A 17 6.13 14.93 -21.91
CA MET A 17 7.13 14.19 -22.69
C MET A 17 6.52 13.45 -23.88
N VAL A 18 5.35 12.82 -23.69
CA VAL A 18 4.62 12.16 -24.79
C VAL A 18 4.17 13.17 -25.86
N HIS A 19 3.70 14.35 -25.46
CA HIS A 19 3.29 15.39 -26.41
C HIS A 19 4.47 15.99 -27.18
N ILE A 20 5.61 16.21 -26.51
CA ILE A 20 6.85 16.68 -27.15
C ILE A 20 7.37 15.64 -28.15
N ALA A 21 7.38 14.36 -27.76
CA ALA A 21 7.76 13.27 -28.65
C ALA A 21 6.82 13.17 -29.86
N MET A 22 5.51 13.28 -29.65
CA MET A 22 4.52 13.26 -30.73
C MET A 22 4.69 14.47 -31.67
N ALA A 23 4.95 15.66 -31.13
CA ALA A 23 5.22 16.85 -31.93
C ALA A 23 6.47 16.69 -32.81
N ALA A 24 7.54 16.09 -32.29
CA ALA A 24 8.74 15.78 -33.06
C ALA A 24 8.46 14.78 -34.20
N VAL A 25 7.65 13.75 -33.95
CA VAL A 25 7.21 12.79 -34.97
C VAL A 25 6.40 13.50 -36.07
N VAL A 26 5.44 14.35 -35.68
CA VAL A 26 4.63 15.13 -36.63
C VAL A 26 5.52 16.04 -37.50
N LEU A 27 6.44 16.80 -36.88
CA LEU A 27 7.37 17.68 -37.63
C LEU A 27 8.19 16.91 -38.66
N ARG A 28 8.62 15.68 -38.34
CA ARG A 28 9.41 14.85 -39.25
C ARG A 28 8.60 14.20 -40.38
N VAL A 29 7.34 13.87 -40.12
CA VAL A 29 6.45 13.11 -41.03
C VAL A 29 5.59 14.03 -41.90
N TYR A 30 5.30 15.25 -41.45
CA TYR A 30 4.44 16.21 -42.14
C TYR A 30 4.90 16.51 -43.58
N PRO A 31 6.19 16.66 -43.91
CA PRO A 31 6.63 16.88 -45.30
C PRO A 31 6.24 15.75 -46.26
N SER A 32 6.02 14.53 -45.76
CA SER A 32 5.70 13.36 -46.58
C SER A 32 4.20 13.07 -46.65
N LEU A 33 3.49 13.20 -45.52
CA LEU A 33 2.07 12.81 -45.40
C LEU A 33 1.10 14.00 -45.28
N GLY A 34 1.61 15.23 -45.15
CA GLY A 34 0.79 16.43 -44.97
C GLY A 34 -0.23 16.31 -43.83
N ALA A 35 -1.46 16.77 -44.09
CA ALA A 35 -2.55 16.77 -43.11
C ALA A 35 -2.94 15.36 -42.60
N TRP A 36 -2.73 14.31 -43.40
CA TRP A 36 -3.00 12.92 -42.99
C TRP A 36 -2.07 12.46 -41.86
N GLY A 37 -0.80 12.85 -41.90
CA GLY A 37 0.15 12.55 -40.82
C GLY A 37 -0.26 13.20 -39.50
N LEU A 38 -0.76 14.43 -39.56
CA LEU A 38 -1.30 15.13 -38.39
C LEU A 38 -2.56 14.45 -37.84
N ALA A 39 -3.50 14.07 -38.72
CA ALA A 39 -4.74 13.40 -38.32
C ALA A 39 -4.46 12.05 -37.63
N ILE A 40 -3.52 11.26 -38.16
CA ILE A 40 -3.11 9.98 -37.56
C ILE A 40 -2.44 10.21 -36.20
N ALA A 41 -1.51 11.17 -36.09
CA ALA A 41 -0.84 11.49 -34.83
C ALA A 41 -1.82 11.94 -33.74
N LEU A 42 -2.81 12.77 -34.11
CA LEU A 42 -3.88 13.19 -33.20
C LEU A 42 -4.71 11.99 -32.73
N LEU A 43 -5.13 11.13 -33.65
CA LEU A 43 -5.89 9.92 -33.35
C LEU A 43 -5.13 8.99 -32.39
N LEU A 44 -3.85 8.73 -32.67
CA LEU A 44 -3.00 7.89 -31.81
C LEU A 44 -2.81 8.50 -30.41
N THR A 45 -2.65 9.82 -30.33
CA THR A 45 -2.53 10.53 -29.05
C THR A 45 -3.82 10.40 -28.23
N LEU A 46 -4.98 10.57 -28.86
CA LEU A 46 -6.28 10.41 -28.19
C LEU A 46 -6.49 8.97 -27.69
N ILE A 47 -6.12 7.97 -28.50
CA ILE A 47 -6.19 6.55 -28.10
C ILE A 47 -5.27 6.30 -26.90
N LEU A 48 -4.02 6.79 -26.94
CA LEU A 48 -3.06 6.60 -25.87
C LEU A 48 -3.51 7.28 -24.56
N GLN A 49 -3.98 8.54 -24.63
CA GLN A 49 -4.51 9.26 -23.48
C GLN A 49 -5.75 8.57 -22.90
N ASN A 50 -6.69 8.14 -23.75
CA ASN A 50 -7.88 7.42 -23.30
C ASN A 50 -7.51 6.10 -22.64
N SER A 51 -6.58 5.34 -23.22
CA SER A 51 -6.09 4.07 -22.67
C SER A 51 -5.42 4.26 -21.32
N PHE A 52 -4.59 5.29 -21.17
CA PHE A 52 -3.95 5.62 -19.90
C PHE A 52 -4.98 6.04 -18.83
N ASN A 53 -5.93 6.90 -19.19
CA ASN A 53 -7.01 7.29 -18.28
C ASN A 53 -7.89 6.10 -17.87
N LEU A 54 -8.19 5.21 -18.81
CA LEU A 54 -8.93 3.98 -18.54
C LEU A 54 -8.13 3.07 -17.57
N TYR A 55 -6.84 2.89 -17.83
CA TYR A 55 -5.95 2.14 -16.95
C TYR A 55 -5.93 2.71 -15.52
N LEU A 56 -5.80 4.03 -15.36
CA LEU A 56 -5.85 4.67 -14.05
C LEU A 56 -7.22 4.52 -13.37
N ARG A 57 -8.33 4.62 -14.12
CA ARG A 57 -9.67 4.36 -13.58
C ARG A 57 -9.80 2.93 -13.07
N ILE A 58 -9.32 1.96 -13.84
CA ILE A 58 -9.33 0.55 -13.47
C ILE A 58 -8.50 0.33 -12.21
N ARG A 59 -7.27 0.88 -12.12
CA ARG A 59 -6.45 0.79 -10.90
C ARG A 59 -7.13 1.40 -9.67
N ARG A 60 -7.79 2.56 -9.82
CA ARG A 60 -8.53 3.18 -8.72
C ARG A 60 -9.72 2.33 -8.28
N ALA A 61 -10.49 1.81 -9.23
CA ALA A 61 -11.61 0.93 -8.94
C ALA A 61 -11.13 -0.31 -8.18
N TYR A 62 -10.02 -0.93 -8.60
CA TYR A 62 -9.43 -2.06 -7.87
C TYR A 62 -9.01 -1.70 -6.44
N ALA A 63 -8.32 -0.58 -6.25
CA ALA A 63 -7.95 -0.14 -4.90
C ALA A 63 -9.20 0.10 -4.01
N GLN A 64 -10.27 0.65 -4.57
CA GLN A 64 -11.54 0.83 -3.86
C GLN A 64 -12.23 -0.50 -3.55
N THR A 65 -12.21 -1.47 -4.47
CA THR A 65 -12.73 -2.83 -4.23
C THR A 65 -11.94 -3.54 -3.12
N ILE A 66 -10.61 -3.45 -3.13
CA ILE A 66 -9.75 -4.03 -2.09
C ILE A 66 -10.07 -3.40 -0.72
N LYS A 67 -10.23 -2.07 -0.66
CA LYS A 67 -10.66 -1.38 0.57
C LYS A 67 -12.05 -1.83 1.04
N ALA A 68 -12.99 -2.01 0.12
CA ALA A 68 -14.32 -2.50 0.45
C ALA A 68 -14.28 -3.95 1.00
N LEU A 69 -13.44 -4.81 0.44
CA LEU A 69 -13.21 -6.17 0.96
C LEU A 69 -12.56 -6.17 2.34
N ALA A 70 -11.56 -5.31 2.54
CA ALA A 70 -10.94 -5.11 3.85
C ALA A 70 -11.99 -4.68 4.90
N HIS A 71 -12.82 -3.69 4.54
CA HIS A 71 -13.89 -3.23 5.40
C HIS A 71 -14.92 -4.32 5.68
N ALA A 72 -15.30 -5.10 4.68
CA ALA A 72 -16.19 -6.25 4.84
C ALA A 72 -15.61 -7.29 5.82
N ALA A 73 -14.31 -7.55 5.77
CA ALA A 73 -13.64 -8.44 6.72
C ALA A 73 -13.67 -7.93 8.16
N GLU A 74 -13.74 -6.61 8.37
CA GLU A 74 -13.80 -5.97 9.69
C GLU A 74 -15.23 -5.85 10.24
N MET A 75 -16.28 -6.04 9.44
CA MET A 75 -17.66 -5.73 9.83
C MET A 75 -18.13 -6.45 11.11
N ASP A 76 -17.71 -7.69 11.30
CA ASP A 76 -18.10 -8.50 12.46
C ASP A 76 -17.21 -8.22 13.70
N ARG A 77 -16.27 -7.26 13.60
CA ARG A 77 -15.28 -6.93 14.63
C ARG A 77 -15.25 -5.43 14.89
N PRO A 78 -16.16 -4.91 15.74
CA PRO A 78 -16.31 -3.47 15.97
C PRO A 78 -15.01 -2.75 16.38
N GLN A 79 -14.12 -3.44 17.08
CA GLN A 79 -12.80 -2.92 17.49
C GLN A 79 -11.83 -2.70 16.32
N ASP A 80 -12.07 -3.36 15.19
CA ASP A 80 -11.18 -3.36 14.03
C ASP A 80 -11.64 -2.38 12.93
N VAL A 81 -12.66 -1.55 13.15
CA VAL A 81 -13.13 -0.60 12.13
C VAL A 81 -12.00 0.34 11.69
N GLY A 82 -11.65 0.26 10.41
CA GLY A 82 -10.58 1.05 9.79
C GLY A 82 -9.17 0.62 10.20
N HIS A 83 -9.03 -0.54 10.84
CA HIS A 83 -7.75 -1.11 11.26
C HIS A 83 -6.84 -1.33 10.06
N ALA A 84 -7.33 -2.03 9.04
CA ALA A 84 -6.60 -2.38 7.84
C ALA A 84 -6.05 -1.13 7.12
N GLU A 85 -6.82 -0.05 7.04
CA GLU A 85 -6.35 1.21 6.43
C GLU A 85 -5.22 1.85 7.25
N ARG A 86 -5.36 1.91 8.57
CA ARG A 86 -4.32 2.46 9.46
C ARG A 86 -3.04 1.62 9.44
N VAL A 87 -3.18 0.30 9.45
CA VAL A 87 -2.06 -0.64 9.31
C VAL A 87 -1.37 -0.44 7.96
N ALA A 88 -2.12 -0.30 6.87
CA ALA A 88 -1.56 -0.06 5.54
C ALA A 88 -0.77 1.25 5.46
N GLU A 89 -1.31 2.33 6.02
CA GLU A 89 -0.59 3.62 6.06
C GLU A 89 0.71 3.55 6.84
N LEU A 90 0.70 2.89 8.00
CA LEU A 90 1.89 2.70 8.83
C LEU A 90 2.90 1.78 8.14
N ALA A 91 2.45 0.66 7.59
CA ALA A 91 3.29 -0.33 6.94
C ALA A 91 3.98 0.24 5.69
N ILE A 92 3.28 1.05 4.88
CA ILE A 92 3.89 1.76 3.74
C ILE A 92 4.94 2.76 4.21
N ALA A 93 4.68 3.49 5.30
CA ALA A 93 5.64 4.45 5.84
C ALA A 93 6.90 3.75 6.39
N VAL A 94 6.73 2.67 7.16
CA VAL A 94 7.83 1.84 7.68
C VAL A 94 8.60 1.19 6.55
N GLY A 95 7.91 0.62 5.55
CA GLY A 95 8.53 0.00 4.39
C GLY A 95 9.37 0.98 3.57
N ARG A 96 8.90 2.22 3.43
CA ARG A 96 9.64 3.26 2.70
C ARG A 96 10.94 3.62 3.42
N GLU A 97 10.90 3.72 4.74
CA GLU A 97 12.10 3.97 5.56
C GLU A 97 13.04 2.78 5.62
N SER A 98 12.49 1.57 5.45
CA SER A 98 13.25 0.32 5.38
C SER A 98 13.86 0.06 4.00
N GLY A 99 13.61 0.93 3.00
CA GLY A 99 14.23 0.86 1.68
C GLY A 99 13.52 -0.03 0.67
N LEU A 100 12.26 -0.41 0.90
CA LEU A 100 11.47 -1.18 -0.07
C LEU A 100 11.25 -0.40 -1.37
N SER A 101 11.29 -1.12 -2.49
CA SER A 101 10.99 -0.58 -3.82
C SER A 101 9.52 -0.16 -3.97
N SER A 102 9.20 0.61 -5.00
CA SER A 102 7.81 1.03 -5.26
C SER A 102 6.83 -0.13 -5.41
N THR A 103 7.29 -1.23 -6.01
CA THR A 103 6.49 -2.44 -6.21
C THR A 103 6.27 -3.18 -4.89
N GLU A 104 7.31 -3.31 -4.07
CA GLU A 104 7.19 -3.92 -2.74
C GLU A 104 6.29 -3.10 -1.82
N LEU A 105 6.35 -1.76 -1.89
CA LEU A 105 5.45 -0.88 -1.14
C LEU A 105 3.98 -1.03 -1.57
N GLU A 106 3.73 -1.23 -2.87
CA GLU A 106 2.38 -1.53 -3.37
C GLU A 106 1.88 -2.86 -2.80
N HIS A 107 2.72 -3.90 -2.80
CA HIS A 107 2.37 -5.18 -2.18
C HIS A 107 2.14 -5.07 -0.68
N VAL A 108 2.97 -4.31 0.06
CA VAL A 108 2.77 -4.05 1.49
C VAL A 108 1.45 -3.34 1.76
N GLY A 109 1.10 -2.35 0.94
CA GLY A 109 -0.18 -1.66 1.05
C GLY A 109 -1.38 -2.61 0.89
N TYR A 110 -1.38 -3.43 -0.16
CA TYR A 110 -2.46 -4.41 -0.38
C TYR A 110 -2.44 -5.55 0.65
N GLY A 111 -1.26 -6.02 1.05
CA GLY A 111 -1.09 -7.05 2.07
C GLY A 111 -1.61 -6.61 3.42
N ALA A 112 -1.32 -5.36 3.82
CA ALA A 112 -1.89 -4.76 5.02
C ALA A 112 -3.41 -4.60 4.94
N LEU A 113 -3.95 -4.19 3.80
CA LEU A 113 -5.41 -4.06 3.64
C LEU A 113 -6.13 -5.41 3.76
N LEU A 114 -5.52 -6.47 3.24
CA LEU A 114 -6.15 -7.79 3.12
C LEU A 114 -5.68 -8.80 4.16
N HIS A 115 -4.80 -8.44 5.10
CA HIS A 115 -4.18 -9.41 6.03
C HIS A 115 -5.21 -10.25 6.82
N ASP A 116 -6.36 -9.64 7.14
CA ASP A 116 -7.46 -10.27 7.88
C ASP A 116 -8.58 -10.84 6.98
N VAL A 117 -8.44 -10.84 5.64
CA VAL A 117 -9.50 -11.28 4.71
C VAL A 117 -9.90 -12.75 4.92
N GLY A 118 -8.96 -13.57 5.40
CA GLY A 118 -9.22 -14.98 5.73
C GLY A 118 -10.17 -15.21 6.91
N ARG A 119 -10.51 -14.15 7.65
CA ARG A 119 -11.49 -14.19 8.76
C ARG A 119 -12.94 -14.11 8.29
N ILE A 120 -13.18 -13.72 7.03
CA ILE A 120 -14.55 -13.61 6.50
C ILE A 120 -15.26 -14.98 6.60
N GLY A 121 -16.40 -14.98 7.30
CA GLY A 121 -17.27 -16.14 7.43
C GLY A 121 -16.66 -17.29 8.23
N TYR A 122 -15.72 -17.02 9.15
CA TYR A 122 -15.16 -18.04 10.02
C TYR A 122 -14.86 -17.58 11.44
N ASP A 123 -15.64 -18.14 12.37
CA ASP A 123 -15.54 -17.89 13.81
C ASP A 123 -15.09 -19.15 14.58
N GLY A 124 -14.30 -20.02 13.94
CA GLY A 124 -13.72 -21.19 14.62
C GLY A 124 -12.75 -20.78 15.72
N GLU A 125 -12.53 -21.66 16.71
CA GLU A 125 -11.57 -21.42 17.80
C GLU A 125 -10.12 -21.21 17.29
N ASP A 126 -9.81 -21.76 16.11
CA ASP A 126 -8.53 -21.65 15.43
C ASP A 126 -8.49 -20.52 14.39
N ALA A 127 -9.51 -19.66 14.31
CA ALA A 127 -9.61 -18.58 13.30
C ALA A 127 -8.38 -17.66 13.30
N ASP A 128 -7.86 -17.34 14.48
CA ASP A 128 -6.66 -16.50 14.62
C ASP A 128 -5.39 -17.19 14.08
N THR A 129 -5.36 -18.52 14.02
CA THR A 129 -4.22 -19.28 13.48
C THR A 129 -4.37 -19.60 11.99
N THR A 130 -5.60 -19.78 11.51
CA THR A 130 -5.87 -20.24 10.13
C THR A 130 -6.12 -19.10 9.15
N HIS A 131 -6.54 -17.92 9.60
CA HIS A 131 -6.82 -16.79 8.71
C HIS A 131 -5.65 -16.34 7.82
N PRO A 132 -4.35 -16.43 8.20
CA PRO A 132 -3.27 -16.04 7.31
C PRO A 132 -3.19 -16.94 6.08
N VAL A 133 -3.32 -18.25 6.28
CA VAL A 133 -3.29 -19.26 5.20
C VAL A 133 -4.53 -19.11 4.31
N ARG A 134 -5.72 -19.05 4.91
CA ARG A 134 -6.98 -18.86 4.18
C ARG A 134 -7.01 -17.55 3.41
N GLY A 135 -6.51 -16.47 4.01
CA GLY A 135 -6.43 -15.16 3.39
C GLY A 135 -5.50 -15.19 2.18
N ALA A 136 -4.35 -15.87 2.28
CA ALA A 136 -3.44 -16.08 1.18
C ALA A 136 -4.09 -16.87 0.03
N GLU A 137 -4.78 -17.98 0.33
CA GLU A 137 -5.50 -18.79 -0.67
C GLU A 137 -6.57 -17.97 -1.42
N ILE A 138 -7.31 -17.11 -0.72
CA ILE A 138 -8.31 -16.22 -1.34
C ILE A 138 -7.64 -15.27 -2.34
N VAL A 139 -6.51 -14.65 -1.99
CA VAL A 139 -5.87 -13.67 -2.85
C VAL A 139 -5.02 -14.30 -3.97
N GLU A 140 -4.53 -15.53 -3.81
CA GLU A 140 -3.80 -16.28 -4.86
C GLU A 140 -4.67 -16.54 -6.10
N ALA A 141 -5.99 -16.61 -5.92
CA ALA A 141 -6.93 -16.73 -7.04
C ALA A 141 -6.94 -15.48 -7.97
N VAL A 142 -6.35 -14.36 -7.54
CA VAL A 142 -6.29 -13.11 -8.28
C VAL A 142 -4.85 -12.88 -8.77
N PRO A 143 -4.56 -12.99 -10.08
CA PRO A 143 -3.20 -12.86 -10.61
C PRO A 143 -2.48 -11.55 -10.24
N PHE A 144 -3.26 -10.47 -10.08
CA PHE A 144 -2.72 -9.18 -9.65
C PHE A 144 -2.22 -9.16 -8.19
N LEU A 145 -2.72 -10.06 -7.34
CA LEU A 145 -2.39 -10.16 -5.92
C LEU A 145 -1.43 -11.33 -5.60
N GLU A 146 -0.89 -12.01 -6.60
CA GLU A 146 0.02 -13.13 -6.41
C GLU A 146 1.23 -12.75 -5.54
N GLY A 147 1.81 -11.56 -5.76
CA GLY A 147 2.90 -11.02 -4.94
C GLY A 147 2.49 -10.55 -3.53
N VAL A 148 1.19 -10.51 -3.24
CA VAL A 148 0.62 -10.09 -1.94
C VAL A 148 0.33 -11.30 -1.04
N ALA A 149 0.02 -12.47 -1.61
CA ALA A 149 -0.30 -13.67 -0.85
C ALA A 149 0.77 -14.07 0.19
N PRO A 150 2.09 -14.02 -0.11
CA PRO A 150 3.11 -14.31 0.88
C PRO A 150 3.12 -13.31 2.05
N LEU A 151 2.69 -12.07 1.84
CA LEU A 151 2.61 -11.09 2.93
C LEU A 151 1.45 -11.43 3.86
N ILE A 152 0.31 -11.84 3.31
CA ILE A 152 -0.86 -12.27 4.10
C ILE A 152 -0.55 -13.57 4.83
N ARG A 153 0.09 -14.54 4.19
CA ARG A 153 0.43 -15.84 4.81
C ARG A 153 1.31 -15.69 6.05
N HIS A 154 2.29 -14.78 6.01
CA HIS A 154 3.34 -14.67 7.03
C HIS A 154 3.29 -13.38 7.87
N HIS A 155 2.14 -12.68 7.91
CA HIS A 155 2.05 -11.46 8.72
C HIS A 155 2.02 -11.73 10.23
N ARG A 156 1.71 -12.96 10.65
CA ARG A 156 1.80 -13.43 12.04
C ARG A 156 3.20 -13.97 12.36
N ASP A 157 3.40 -14.44 13.58
CA ASP A 157 4.57 -15.27 13.88
C ASP A 157 4.43 -16.61 13.16
N THR A 158 5.49 -17.01 12.47
CA THR A 158 5.60 -18.25 11.70
C THR A 158 7.00 -18.79 11.88
N ASP A 159 7.14 -20.12 11.86
CA ASP A 159 8.41 -20.83 11.89
C ASP A 159 9.03 -20.97 10.48
N ASP A 160 8.42 -20.37 9.46
CA ASP A 160 8.93 -20.44 8.08
C ASP A 160 10.30 -19.75 7.93
N ASP A 161 11.23 -20.44 7.27
CA ASP A 161 12.60 -19.96 7.06
C ASP A 161 12.67 -18.66 6.21
N VAL A 162 11.69 -18.47 5.31
CA VAL A 162 11.68 -17.37 4.34
C VAL A 162 10.41 -16.53 4.50
N VAL A 163 10.47 -15.54 5.39
CA VAL A 163 9.40 -14.56 5.57
C VAL A 163 9.74 -13.26 4.82
N PRO A 164 8.89 -12.79 3.88
CA PRO A 164 9.08 -11.51 3.22
C PRO A 164 9.18 -10.35 4.20
N GLU A 165 10.08 -9.39 3.97
CA GLU A 165 10.24 -8.21 4.84
C GLU A 165 8.92 -7.42 4.97
N GLY A 166 8.14 -7.35 3.89
CA GLY A 166 6.81 -6.75 3.92
C GLY A 166 5.85 -7.40 4.92
N ALA A 167 5.91 -8.73 5.10
CA ALA A 167 5.05 -9.45 6.04
C ALA A 167 5.40 -9.12 7.49
N VAL A 168 6.71 -9.04 7.80
CA VAL A 168 7.23 -8.60 9.11
C VAL A 168 6.70 -7.21 9.46
N ILE A 169 6.80 -6.27 8.51
CA ILE A 169 6.34 -4.89 8.69
C ILE A 169 4.83 -4.84 8.94
N VAL A 170 4.04 -5.55 8.12
CA VAL A 170 2.57 -5.61 8.28
C VAL A 170 2.22 -6.16 9.66
N GLY A 171 2.88 -7.24 10.11
CA GLY A 171 2.66 -7.83 11.42
C GLY A 171 2.93 -6.89 12.59
N VAL A 172 4.07 -6.20 12.56
CA VAL A 172 4.44 -5.22 13.61
C VAL A 172 3.47 -4.04 13.63
N CYS A 173 3.09 -3.51 12.46
CA CYS A 173 2.10 -2.43 12.37
C CYS A 173 0.71 -2.86 12.84
N CYS A 174 0.27 -4.09 12.54
CA CYS A 174 -0.98 -4.67 13.03
C CYS A 174 -0.97 -4.76 14.57
N ARG A 175 0.10 -5.34 15.15
CA ARG A 175 0.25 -5.46 16.59
C ARG A 175 0.27 -4.09 17.28
N TYR A 176 0.95 -3.10 16.71
CA TYR A 176 0.91 -1.72 17.19
C TYR A 176 -0.49 -1.11 17.16
N ASP A 177 -1.23 -1.22 16.05
CA ASP A 177 -2.57 -0.63 15.95
C ASP A 177 -3.56 -1.24 16.95
N ARG A 178 -3.43 -2.53 17.25
CA ARG A 178 -4.23 -3.18 18.30
C ARG A 178 -3.76 -2.82 19.71
N LEU A 179 -2.45 -2.73 19.97
CA LEU A 179 -1.95 -2.33 21.29
C LEU A 179 -2.31 -0.88 21.63
N ARG A 180 -2.15 0.04 20.67
CA ARG A 180 -2.34 1.48 20.92
C ARG A 180 -3.79 1.84 21.28
N SER A 181 -4.77 1.05 20.85
CA SER A 181 -6.18 1.27 21.22
C SER A 181 -6.46 0.89 22.68
N HIS A 182 -5.67 0.00 23.26
CA HIS A 182 -5.84 -0.47 24.65
C HIS A 182 -4.94 0.25 25.66
N ILE A 183 -3.67 0.48 25.30
CA ILE A 183 -2.65 0.99 26.25
C ILE A 183 -2.06 2.35 25.83
N GLY A 184 -2.50 2.90 24.70
CA GLY A 184 -1.99 4.16 24.15
C GLY A 184 -0.74 4.01 23.29
N ALA A 185 -0.46 5.01 22.44
CA ALA A 185 0.57 4.94 21.40
C ALA A 185 1.99 4.74 21.96
N ARG A 186 2.36 5.49 23.01
CA ARG A 186 3.70 5.41 23.61
C ARG A 186 3.96 4.05 24.26
N ALA A 187 3.05 3.60 25.12
CA ALA A 187 3.19 2.31 25.79
C ALA A 187 3.15 1.13 24.80
N ALA A 188 2.40 1.25 23.70
CA ALA A 188 2.40 0.26 22.62
C ALA A 188 3.78 0.13 21.95
N LEU A 189 4.47 1.25 21.68
CA LEU A 189 5.83 1.22 21.12
C LEU A 189 6.84 0.63 22.12
N GLU A 190 6.82 1.08 23.38
CA GLU A 190 7.71 0.57 24.43
C GLU A 190 7.53 -0.94 24.61
N ARG A 191 6.29 -1.44 24.57
CA ARG A 191 5.99 -2.87 24.65
C ARG A 191 6.51 -3.63 23.43
N LEU A 192 6.32 -3.12 22.22
CA LEU A 192 6.84 -3.75 21.00
C LEU A 192 8.36 -3.83 21.01
N GLU A 193 9.06 -2.76 21.41
CA GLU A 193 10.52 -2.78 21.48
C GLU A 193 11.06 -3.73 22.56
N ALA A 194 10.27 -4.01 23.61
CA ALA A 194 10.64 -4.94 24.67
C ALA A 194 10.33 -6.41 24.33
N GLU A 195 9.27 -6.69 23.57
CA GLU A 195 8.78 -8.05 23.28
C GLU A 195 9.26 -8.59 21.92
N GLU A 196 9.64 -7.73 20.97
CA GLU A 196 10.06 -8.14 19.62
C GLU A 196 11.57 -8.38 19.52
N GLU A 197 11.97 -9.32 18.66
CA GLU A 197 13.37 -9.66 18.42
C GLU A 197 13.74 -9.63 16.92
N GLY A 198 15.05 -9.61 16.62
CA GLY A 198 15.58 -9.76 15.27
C GLY A 198 15.03 -8.76 14.24
N ARG A 199 14.32 -9.27 13.22
CA ARG A 199 13.71 -8.45 12.15
C ARG A 199 12.50 -7.66 12.64
N ARG A 200 11.67 -8.23 13.51
CA ARG A 200 10.48 -7.56 14.06
C ARG A 200 10.88 -6.38 14.95
N LEU A 201 11.94 -6.53 15.74
CA LEU A 201 12.51 -5.41 16.52
C LEU A 201 13.00 -4.26 15.63
N ARG A 202 13.66 -4.57 14.51
CA ARG A 202 14.10 -3.53 13.55
C ARG A 202 12.90 -2.78 12.97
N ALA A 203 11.85 -3.51 12.56
CA ALA A 203 10.61 -2.89 12.08
C ALA A 203 9.91 -2.05 13.17
N ALA A 204 9.90 -2.51 14.42
CA ALA A 204 9.33 -1.78 15.56
C ALA A 204 10.04 -0.45 15.83
N LYS A 205 11.38 -0.44 15.78
CA LYS A 205 12.18 0.79 15.92
C LYS A 205 11.92 1.78 14.78
N THR A 206 11.83 1.28 13.54
CA THR A 206 11.46 2.12 12.39
C THR A 206 10.04 2.66 12.53
N LEU A 207 9.10 1.84 13.04
CA LEU A 207 7.74 2.29 13.34
C LEU A 207 7.73 3.40 14.39
N ALA A 208 8.54 3.30 15.45
CA ALA A 208 8.68 4.35 16.44
C ALA A 208 9.15 5.68 15.80
N SER A 209 10.16 5.63 14.92
CA SER A 209 10.63 6.83 14.21
C SER A 209 9.60 7.43 13.24
N VAL A 210 8.77 6.59 12.60
CA VAL A 210 7.65 7.03 11.75
C VAL A 210 6.60 7.75 12.59
N VAL A 211 6.18 7.14 13.70
CA VAL A 211 5.12 7.66 14.58
C VAL A 211 5.55 8.97 15.22
N SER A 212 6.76 9.06 15.78
CA SER A 212 7.27 10.30 16.39
C SER A 212 7.31 11.48 15.41
N ARG A 213 7.69 11.23 14.15
CA ARG A 213 7.69 12.27 13.11
C ARG A 213 6.28 12.73 12.72
N ARG A 214 5.33 11.80 12.58
CA ARG A 214 3.93 12.16 12.29
C ARG A 214 3.35 13.03 13.40
N SER A 215 3.57 12.67 14.67
CA SER A 215 3.13 13.47 15.82
C SER A 215 3.75 14.87 15.83
N GLY A 216 5.05 14.99 15.53
CA GLY A 216 5.73 16.29 15.43
C GLY A 216 5.24 17.14 14.24
N SER A 217 4.81 16.53 13.14
CA SER A 217 4.28 17.23 11.96
C SER A 217 2.84 17.72 12.12
N LEU A 218 2.07 17.12 13.03
CA LEU A 218 0.65 17.41 13.24
C LEU A 218 0.40 18.52 14.29
N GLY A 219 1.43 19.02 14.98
CA GLY A 219 1.30 20.18 15.87
C GLY A 219 0.18 20.05 16.91
N LEU A 220 -0.19 18.83 17.29
CA LEU A 220 -1.12 18.60 18.39
C LEU A 220 -0.32 18.70 19.67
N SER A 221 -0.38 19.89 20.28
CA SER A 221 -0.13 20.07 21.69
C SER A 221 -0.82 18.94 22.45
N GLU A 222 -0.03 18.20 23.22
CA GLU A 222 -0.55 17.39 24.32
C GLU A 222 -1.49 18.30 25.14
N ASP A 223 -2.79 18.06 25.07
CA ASP A 223 -3.75 18.64 26.01
C ASP A 223 -3.98 17.59 27.09
N PRO A 224 -3.48 17.78 28.32
CA PRO A 224 -3.76 16.92 29.44
C PRO A 224 -5.05 17.39 30.10
N SER A 225 -6.13 16.61 29.94
CA SER A 225 -7.28 16.63 30.86
C SER A 225 -7.70 15.22 31.21
#